data_AF-A0A9P0A8D3-F1
#
_entry.id   AF-A0A9P0A8D3-F1
#
_cell.length_a   1.000
_cell.length_b   1.000
_cell.length_c   1.000
_cell.angle_alpha   90.00
_cell.angle_beta   90.00
_cell.angle_gamma   90.00
#
_symmetry.space_group_name_H-M   'P 1'
#
loop_
_entity.id
_entity.type
_entity.pdbx_description
1 polymer ?
#
loop_
_entity_poly.entity_id
_entity_poly.type
_entity_poly.pdbx_seq_one_letter_code
_entity_poly.pdbx_strand_id
1 'polypeptide(L)'
;MCKPVLLFALCATAFGHLVDRTLEPGAHGRDVVEAVVYRIHKSGVFSDDKDYLRRVAYAESRFGDDPATYREGYYGGIWQCDWLLVTQHDGPYNAISPPLKRIHEAIKDKMGIDWLQVKEKDLMKPFYSGLAARIHIEQTNHLGIPDDIKGQDTFWKVWYDTHRRQYGDFEKWVRHLLEEDMRTVGGKIDTMMVMDGSGSITEIYFQLALDSLARLVNIFDLQEANVGFVVYSLEVTKLIPLMNDLTMSQLQESIRKSQWPAKGTNTAAGMFAAIDEFRKLSDARKEMGIPRLLVVFTDGKHTVEPDPGVAAEVAAKSGIITCALGIGPKVDNEELLRIANNESDFKFNTDSYETLREQIVLIARRAKTVPQTPKLGSEIIETLKEVGEKRYYRLEMPQSGVFIKLVNVRGETRGYLTFGGERPSSALYDEILTADGTFIPPSHIPSRVSSGEVRQRQDVSLDAPNIDMMIVLESLATNSEVKMTIVGNGATTAAIKAEVICTALILVFALNVLFLK
;
A
#
# COMPACT_ATOMS: atom_id res chain seq x y z
N MET A 1 38.74 -22.61 -49.10
CA MET A 1 38.96 -21.74 -47.92
C MET A 1 37.60 -21.28 -47.39
N CYS A 2 36.95 -22.10 -46.56
CA CYS A 2 35.73 -21.72 -45.85
C CYS A 2 36.12 -21.25 -44.45
N LYS A 3 35.78 -20.01 -44.09
CA LYS A 3 35.93 -19.49 -42.72
C LYS A 3 34.76 -20.02 -41.87
N PRO A 4 35.00 -20.48 -40.63
CA PRO A 4 33.92 -20.82 -39.72
C PRO A 4 33.28 -19.53 -39.18
N VAL A 5 31.96 -19.43 -39.31
CA VAL A 5 31.15 -18.41 -38.63
C VAL A 5 30.99 -18.87 -37.18
N LEU A 6 31.59 -18.13 -36.25
CA LEU A 6 31.41 -18.32 -34.82
C LEU A 6 30.02 -17.76 -34.46
N LEU A 7 29.07 -18.64 -34.16
CA LEU A 7 27.75 -18.27 -33.65
C LEU A 7 27.91 -17.90 -32.17
N PHE A 8 27.98 -16.61 -31.85
CA PHE A 8 27.88 -16.14 -30.47
C PHE A 8 26.45 -16.36 -29.98
N ALA A 9 26.24 -17.39 -29.16
CA ALA A 9 25.08 -17.46 -28.29
C ALA A 9 25.21 -16.36 -27.23
N LEU A 10 24.52 -15.24 -27.44
CA LEU A 10 24.29 -14.25 -26.40
C LEU A 10 23.37 -14.88 -25.34
N CYS A 11 23.97 -15.42 -24.27
CA CYS A 11 23.30 -15.49 -22.98
C CYS A 11 23.09 -14.05 -22.51
N ALA A 12 21.93 -13.48 -22.87
CA ALA A 12 21.45 -12.26 -22.25
C ALA A 12 21.09 -12.57 -20.80
N THR A 13 22.00 -12.30 -19.87
CA THR A 13 21.62 -12.04 -18.49
C THR A 13 20.87 -10.71 -18.50
N ALA A 14 19.54 -10.75 -18.61
CA ALA A 14 18.70 -9.58 -18.42
C ALA A 14 18.89 -9.14 -16.95
N PHE A 15 19.64 -8.06 -16.75
CA PHE A 15 19.63 -7.35 -15.48
C PHE A 15 18.30 -6.58 -15.44
N GLY A 16 17.36 -7.02 -14.59
CA GLY A 16 16.06 -6.36 -14.40
C GLY A 16 16.26 -4.91 -13.98
N HIS A 17 15.79 -3.98 -14.81
CA HIS A 17 15.64 -2.57 -14.46
C HIS A 17 14.22 -2.37 -13.93
N LEU A 18 14.08 -1.60 -12.84
CA LEU A 18 12.79 -1.18 -12.32
C LEU A 18 11.91 -0.63 -13.45
N VAL A 19 10.81 -1.32 -13.72
CA VAL A 19 9.75 -0.83 -14.59
C VAL A 19 8.92 0.15 -13.78
N ASP A 20 8.92 1.41 -14.23
CA ASP A 20 8.16 2.50 -13.61
C ASP A 20 7.25 3.15 -14.64
N ARG A 21 6.01 2.64 -14.73
CA ARG A 21 4.99 3.13 -15.65
C ARG A 21 4.49 4.53 -15.28
N THR A 22 4.78 5.01 -14.07
CA THR A 22 4.40 6.38 -13.69
C THR A 22 5.19 7.45 -14.45
N LEU A 23 6.31 7.05 -15.08
CA LEU A 23 7.15 7.89 -15.94
C LEU A 23 6.95 7.62 -17.44
N GLU A 24 6.06 6.68 -17.79
CA GLU A 24 5.70 6.37 -19.18
C GLU A 24 4.60 7.32 -19.68
N PRO A 25 4.83 8.06 -20.78
CA PRO A 25 3.79 8.90 -21.37
C PRO A 25 2.54 8.09 -21.72
N GLY A 26 1.36 8.56 -21.30
CA GLY A 26 0.08 7.93 -21.60
C GLY A 26 -0.28 6.73 -20.72
N ALA A 27 0.57 6.33 -19.77
CA ALA A 27 0.20 5.29 -18.81
C ALA A 27 -1.03 5.71 -17.98
N HIS A 28 -1.87 4.75 -17.63
CA HIS A 28 -3.14 4.97 -16.95
C HIS A 28 -3.54 3.75 -16.11
N GLY A 29 -4.64 3.89 -15.39
CA GLY A 29 -5.23 2.87 -14.54
C GLY A 29 -4.93 3.08 -13.07
N ARG A 30 -5.69 2.37 -12.23
CA ARG A 30 -5.64 2.46 -10.77
C ARG A 30 -4.23 2.31 -10.21
N ASP A 31 -3.47 1.30 -10.65
CA ASP A 31 -2.11 1.05 -10.15
C ASP A 31 -1.13 2.18 -10.42
N VAL A 32 -1.24 2.81 -11.59
CA VAL A 32 -0.42 3.96 -11.96
C VAL A 32 -0.72 5.13 -11.01
N VAL A 33 -1.99 5.42 -10.77
CA VAL A 33 -2.41 6.50 -9.85
C VAL A 33 -1.99 6.20 -8.42
N GLU A 34 -2.24 4.99 -7.92
CA GLU A 34 -1.86 4.61 -6.55
C GLU A 34 -0.34 4.71 -6.35
N ALA A 35 0.47 4.32 -7.34
CA ALA A 35 1.93 4.50 -7.30
C ALA A 35 2.34 5.98 -7.32
N VAL A 36 1.72 6.82 -8.14
CA VAL A 36 1.99 8.27 -8.17
C VAL A 36 1.64 8.92 -6.83
N VAL A 37 0.43 8.67 -6.31
CA VAL A 37 -0.05 9.22 -5.04
C VAL A 37 0.87 8.78 -3.90
N TYR A 38 1.21 7.49 -3.82
CA TYR A 38 2.14 6.97 -2.81
C TYR A 38 3.49 7.67 -2.86
N ARG A 39 4.10 7.83 -4.04
CA ARG A 39 5.40 8.52 -4.19
C ARG A 39 5.35 9.99 -3.78
N ILE A 40 4.26 10.68 -4.14
CA ILE A 40 4.05 12.08 -3.77
C ILE A 40 3.91 12.21 -2.25
N HIS A 41 3.10 11.38 -1.60
CA HIS A 41 2.94 11.40 -0.14
C HIS A 41 4.24 11.01 0.59
N LYS A 42 4.92 9.95 0.15
CA LYS A 42 6.20 9.47 0.73
C LYS A 42 7.31 10.51 0.67
N SER A 43 7.26 11.44 -0.28
CA SER A 43 8.25 12.52 -0.39
C SER A 43 8.26 13.49 0.80
N GLY A 44 7.14 13.60 1.52
CA GLY A 44 6.96 14.58 2.60
C GLY A 44 6.96 16.04 2.15
N VAL A 45 6.92 16.31 0.84
CA VAL A 45 6.92 17.69 0.28
C VAL A 45 5.60 18.40 0.56
N PHE A 46 4.50 17.66 0.52
CA PHE A 46 3.15 18.20 0.60
C PHE A 46 2.46 17.80 1.90
N SER A 47 1.53 18.64 2.34
CA SER A 47 0.63 18.35 3.46
C SER A 47 -0.31 17.16 3.13
N ASP A 48 -0.83 16.50 4.19
CA ASP A 48 -1.85 15.46 4.08
C ASP A 48 -3.07 16.01 3.31
N ASP A 49 -3.43 15.32 2.23
CA ASP A 49 -4.46 15.75 1.31
C ASP A 49 -5.80 15.05 1.53
N LYS A 50 -5.97 14.25 2.58
CA LYS A 50 -7.23 13.55 2.89
C LYS A 50 -7.74 12.67 1.73
N ASP A 51 -6.80 11.99 1.05
CA ASP A 51 -7.05 11.16 -0.16
C ASP A 51 -7.56 11.95 -1.37
N TYR A 52 -7.53 13.28 -1.32
CA TYR A 52 -8.13 14.15 -2.33
C TYR A 52 -7.46 14.01 -3.70
N LEU A 53 -6.12 13.96 -3.79
CA LEU A 53 -5.43 13.82 -5.08
C LEU A 53 -5.87 12.55 -5.82
N ARG A 54 -6.04 11.45 -5.08
CA ARG A 54 -6.53 10.18 -5.64
C ARG A 54 -7.97 10.31 -6.13
N ARG A 55 -8.84 10.94 -5.33
CA ARG A 55 -10.25 11.16 -5.67
C ARG A 55 -10.41 12.06 -6.91
N VAL A 56 -9.57 13.09 -7.04
CA VAL A 56 -9.51 13.94 -8.24
C VAL A 56 -9.11 13.12 -9.46
N ALA A 57 -8.09 12.26 -9.38
CA ALA A 57 -7.71 11.38 -10.50
C ALA A 57 -8.88 10.51 -10.99
N TYR A 58 -9.72 10.02 -10.07
CA TYR A 58 -10.90 9.24 -10.44
C TYR A 58 -12.01 10.11 -11.03
N ALA A 59 -12.32 11.26 -10.41
CA ALA A 59 -13.37 12.17 -10.86
C ALA A 59 -13.04 12.79 -12.23
N GLU A 60 -11.76 13.08 -12.48
CA GLU A 60 -11.33 13.76 -13.69
C GLU A 60 -11.29 12.84 -14.91
N SER A 61 -10.85 11.60 -14.73
CA SER A 61 -10.50 10.72 -15.85
C SER A 61 -10.69 9.22 -15.57
N ARG A 62 -11.30 8.84 -14.45
CA ARG A 62 -11.34 7.46 -13.96
C ARG A 62 -9.95 6.82 -13.93
N PHE A 63 -9.00 7.47 -13.26
CA PHE A 63 -7.60 7.06 -13.22
C PHE A 63 -6.90 7.01 -14.59
N GLY A 64 -7.42 7.77 -15.56
CA GLY A 64 -6.93 7.83 -16.93
C GLY A 64 -7.58 6.82 -17.89
N ASP A 65 -8.52 5.99 -17.41
CA ASP A 65 -9.24 5.04 -18.24
C ASP A 65 -10.34 5.69 -19.10
N ASP A 66 -10.67 6.97 -18.85
CA ASP A 66 -11.54 7.73 -19.76
C ASP A 66 -10.83 7.90 -21.13
N PRO A 67 -11.44 7.51 -22.26
CA PRO A 67 -10.84 7.64 -23.58
C PRO A 67 -10.47 9.09 -23.96
N ALA A 68 -11.08 10.09 -23.33
CA ALA A 68 -10.77 11.51 -23.57
C ALA A 68 -9.60 12.02 -22.72
N THR A 69 -9.01 11.20 -21.83
CA THR A 69 -7.93 11.61 -20.91
C THR A 69 -6.73 12.16 -21.67
N TYR A 70 -6.16 11.34 -22.55
CA TYR A 70 -5.02 11.69 -23.39
C TYR A 70 -5.54 11.96 -24.81
N ARG A 71 -5.49 13.23 -25.21
CA ARG A 71 -6.00 13.70 -26.50
C ARG A 71 -5.02 14.67 -27.13
N GLU A 72 -5.03 14.72 -28.45
CA GLU A 72 -4.11 15.55 -29.22
C GLU A 72 -4.20 17.03 -28.80
N GLY A 73 -3.04 17.65 -28.57
CA GLY A 73 -2.95 19.06 -28.17
C GLY A 73 -3.31 19.37 -26.71
N TYR A 74 -3.58 18.36 -25.88
CA TYR A 74 -3.89 18.54 -24.46
C TYR A 74 -2.93 17.76 -23.55
N TYR A 75 -2.32 18.45 -22.59
CA TYR A 75 -1.27 17.92 -21.74
C TYR A 75 -1.64 17.89 -20.24
N GLY A 76 -2.92 17.66 -19.92
CA GLY A 76 -3.37 17.61 -18.51
C GLY A 76 -3.16 16.26 -17.81
N GLY A 77 -2.81 15.20 -18.56
CA GLY A 77 -2.61 13.85 -18.03
C GLY A 77 -3.82 13.27 -17.30
N ILE A 78 -3.59 12.34 -16.37
CA ILE A 78 -4.68 11.69 -15.60
C ILE A 78 -5.50 12.71 -14.81
N TRP A 79 -4.85 13.73 -14.24
CA TRP A 79 -5.52 14.73 -13.41
C TRP A 79 -6.21 15.85 -14.19
N GLN A 80 -6.13 15.85 -15.53
CA GLN A 80 -6.71 16.91 -16.37
C GLN A 80 -6.27 18.32 -15.92
N CYS A 81 -5.02 18.46 -15.47
CA CYS A 81 -4.42 19.71 -15.02
C CYS A 81 -3.39 20.18 -16.06
N ASP A 82 -3.83 20.99 -17.01
CA ASP A 82 -3.00 21.52 -18.12
C ASP A 82 -2.36 22.88 -17.81
N TRP A 83 -2.50 23.38 -16.59
CA TRP A 83 -2.01 24.69 -16.17
C TRP A 83 -0.57 24.68 -15.67
N LEU A 84 0.36 24.07 -16.41
CA LEU A 84 1.77 23.97 -15.98
C LEU A 84 2.35 25.33 -15.54
N LEU A 85 2.05 26.39 -16.29
CA LEU A 85 2.56 27.73 -16.02
C LEU A 85 2.17 28.23 -14.62
N VAL A 86 0.96 27.95 -14.13
CA VAL A 86 0.51 28.44 -12.79
C VAL A 86 1.16 27.66 -11.65
N THR A 87 1.63 26.45 -11.92
CA THR A 87 2.42 25.64 -10.98
C THR A 87 3.92 26.02 -10.97
N GLN A 88 4.37 26.77 -11.99
CA GLN A 88 5.74 27.29 -12.08
C GLN A 88 5.82 28.74 -11.62
N HIS A 89 4.74 29.52 -11.79
CA HIS A 89 4.68 30.94 -11.48
C HIS A 89 3.29 31.34 -10.97
N ASP A 90 3.23 32.09 -9.88
CA ASP A 90 1.99 32.51 -9.22
C ASP A 90 1.90 34.00 -8.91
N GLY A 91 2.91 34.79 -9.32
CA GLY A 91 2.93 36.23 -9.20
C GLY A 91 2.89 36.97 -10.54
N PRO A 92 2.72 38.31 -10.52
CA PRO A 92 2.72 39.13 -11.73
C PRO A 92 4.05 39.00 -12.48
N TYR A 93 3.99 39.03 -13.82
CA TYR A 93 5.15 38.92 -14.70
C TYR A 93 5.99 37.65 -14.48
N ASN A 94 5.33 36.51 -14.25
CA ASN A 94 5.96 35.21 -13.96
C ASN A 94 6.83 35.21 -12.69
N ALA A 95 6.46 36.00 -11.68
CA ALA A 95 7.09 35.93 -10.37
C ALA A 95 6.74 34.61 -9.65
N ILE A 96 7.63 34.19 -8.74
CA ILE A 96 7.47 32.99 -7.90
C ILE A 96 7.36 33.45 -6.45
N SER A 97 6.22 33.16 -5.82
CA SER A 97 5.99 33.47 -4.42
C SER A 97 6.92 32.67 -3.50
N PRO A 98 7.24 33.15 -2.28
CA PRO A 98 8.04 32.39 -1.33
C PRO A 98 7.47 30.99 -1.00
N PRO A 99 6.14 30.79 -0.83
CA PRO A 99 5.57 29.45 -0.70
C PRO A 99 5.85 28.53 -1.89
N LEU A 100 5.61 29.00 -3.12
CA LEU A 100 5.82 28.18 -4.31
C LEU A 100 7.31 27.84 -4.51
N LYS A 101 8.19 28.79 -4.23
CA LYS A 101 9.65 28.57 -4.27
C LYS A 101 10.07 27.44 -3.32
N ARG A 102 9.53 27.39 -2.10
CA ARG A 102 9.80 26.30 -1.14
C ARG A 102 9.35 24.94 -1.66
N ILE A 103 8.19 24.89 -2.33
CA ILE A 103 7.70 23.66 -2.96
C ILE A 103 8.67 23.21 -4.07
N HIS A 104 9.10 24.11 -4.96
CA HIS A 104 10.06 23.78 -6.02
C HIS A 104 11.40 23.28 -5.47
N GLU A 105 11.93 23.96 -4.44
CA GLU A 105 13.16 23.56 -3.76
C GLU A 105 13.01 22.16 -3.11
N ALA A 106 11.88 21.89 -2.45
CA ALA A 106 11.59 20.60 -1.84
C ALA A 106 11.40 19.47 -2.87
N ILE A 107 10.73 19.73 -4.00
CA ILE A 107 10.62 18.76 -5.10
C ILE A 107 12.00 18.44 -5.67
N LYS A 108 12.85 19.46 -5.85
CA LYS A 108 14.21 19.27 -6.33
C LYS A 108 15.06 18.44 -5.37
N ASP A 109 14.98 18.74 -4.07
CA ASP A 109 15.69 18.01 -3.01
C ASP A 109 15.21 16.56 -2.88
N LYS A 110 13.90 16.34 -2.77
CA LYS A 110 13.30 15.02 -2.46
C LYS A 110 13.11 14.12 -3.66
N MET A 111 12.93 14.69 -4.85
CA MET A 111 12.57 13.94 -6.07
C MET A 111 13.56 14.14 -7.22
N GLY A 112 14.54 15.03 -7.09
CA GLY A 112 15.52 15.31 -8.13
C GLY A 112 14.95 16.01 -9.37
N ILE A 113 13.74 16.58 -9.27
CA ILE A 113 13.05 17.23 -10.39
C ILE A 113 13.20 18.74 -10.27
N ASP A 114 13.84 19.36 -11.25
CA ASP A 114 13.81 20.81 -11.40
C ASP A 114 12.49 21.24 -12.06
N TRP A 115 11.51 21.60 -11.23
CA TRP A 115 10.13 21.85 -11.70
C TRP A 115 10.05 22.98 -12.74
N LEU A 116 10.95 23.96 -12.69
CA LEU A 116 11.01 25.07 -13.65
C LEU A 116 11.52 24.65 -15.04
N GLN A 117 12.11 23.45 -15.16
CA GLN A 117 12.55 22.88 -16.44
C GLN A 117 11.54 21.91 -17.07
N VAL A 118 10.48 21.57 -16.33
CA VAL A 118 9.39 20.71 -16.81
C VAL A 118 8.66 21.40 -17.96
N LYS A 119 8.35 20.65 -19.01
CA LYS A 119 7.60 21.14 -20.18
C LYS A 119 6.21 20.53 -20.18
N GLU A 120 5.26 21.15 -20.89
CA GLU A 120 3.89 20.64 -21.00
C GLU A 120 3.86 19.16 -21.44
N LYS A 121 4.69 18.77 -22.39
CA LYS A 121 4.79 17.38 -22.86
C LYS A 121 5.19 16.38 -21.77
N ASP A 122 5.91 16.81 -20.73
CA ASP A 122 6.25 15.92 -19.61
C ASP A 122 5.03 15.55 -18.78
N LEU A 123 3.98 16.38 -18.76
CA LEU A 123 2.70 16.07 -18.10
C LEU A 123 1.94 14.92 -18.76
N MET A 124 2.39 14.42 -19.91
CA MET A 124 1.89 13.14 -20.42
C MET A 124 2.29 11.96 -19.54
N LYS A 125 3.30 12.13 -18.68
CA LYS A 125 3.74 11.12 -17.70
C LYS A 125 2.92 11.29 -16.43
N PRO A 126 2.28 10.22 -15.91
CA PRO A 126 1.41 10.28 -14.73
C PRO A 126 2.04 10.97 -13.52
N PHE A 127 3.30 10.69 -13.20
CA PHE A 127 3.98 11.29 -12.05
C PHE A 127 4.08 12.81 -12.16
N TYR A 128 4.40 13.33 -13.35
CA TYR A 128 4.48 14.78 -13.59
C TYR A 128 3.10 15.43 -13.59
N SER A 129 2.08 14.80 -14.20
CA SER A 129 0.70 15.32 -14.13
C SER A 129 0.14 15.33 -12.69
N GLY A 130 0.45 14.31 -11.89
CA GLY A 130 0.07 14.24 -10.48
C GLY A 130 0.77 15.30 -9.64
N LEU A 131 2.06 15.56 -9.91
CA LEU A 131 2.80 16.66 -9.28
C LEU A 131 2.21 18.02 -9.65
N ALA A 132 1.90 18.27 -10.92
CA ALA A 132 1.27 19.51 -11.35
C ALA A 132 -0.06 19.74 -10.63
N ALA A 133 -0.91 18.71 -10.58
CA ALA A 133 -2.16 18.75 -9.84
C ALA A 133 -1.94 19.01 -8.35
N ARG A 134 -0.96 18.33 -7.72
CA ARG A 134 -0.69 18.49 -6.28
C ARG A 134 -0.15 19.88 -5.93
N ILE A 135 0.71 20.46 -6.78
CA ILE A 135 1.21 21.84 -6.59
C ILE A 135 0.04 22.83 -6.69
N HIS A 136 -0.81 22.70 -7.72
CA HIS A 136 -2.01 23.54 -7.88
C HIS A 136 -2.93 23.45 -6.66
N ILE A 137 -3.16 22.23 -6.16
CA ILE A 137 -3.94 22.01 -4.94
C ILE A 137 -3.29 22.71 -3.74
N GLU A 138 -1.97 22.63 -3.56
CA GLU A 138 -1.28 23.30 -2.45
C GLU A 138 -1.37 24.82 -2.53
N GLN A 139 -1.29 25.38 -3.74
CA GLN A 139 -1.39 26.83 -3.95
C GLN A 139 -2.80 27.37 -3.69
N THR A 140 -3.83 26.55 -3.92
CA THR A 140 -5.24 26.90 -3.69
C THR A 140 -5.74 26.52 -2.30
N ASN A 141 -4.95 25.76 -1.54
CA ASN A 141 -5.27 25.27 -0.20
C ASN A 141 -5.08 26.34 0.90
N HIS A 142 -5.90 27.39 0.90
CA HIS A 142 -5.82 28.45 1.90
C HIS A 142 -6.52 28.12 3.23
N LEU A 143 -7.45 27.16 3.23
CA LEU A 143 -8.32 26.83 4.37
C LEU A 143 -8.17 25.39 4.89
N GLY A 144 -7.30 24.58 4.27
CA GLY A 144 -7.26 23.13 4.48
C GLY A 144 -8.14 22.40 3.47
N ILE A 145 -7.69 21.21 3.06
CA ILE A 145 -8.49 20.31 2.22
C ILE A 145 -9.53 19.65 3.14
N PRO A 146 -10.84 19.77 2.85
CA PRO A 146 -11.87 19.13 3.67
C PRO A 146 -11.66 17.62 3.77
N ASP A 147 -11.97 17.03 4.92
CA ASP A 147 -11.89 15.58 5.11
C ASP A 147 -13.16 14.86 4.62
N ASP A 148 -14.31 15.54 4.56
CA ASP A 148 -15.57 14.99 4.06
C ASP A 148 -15.73 15.13 2.55
N ILE A 149 -16.44 14.18 1.92
CA ILE A 149 -16.59 14.13 0.45
C ILE A 149 -17.36 15.35 -0.08
N LYS A 150 -18.35 15.84 0.66
CA LYS A 150 -19.19 16.98 0.22
C LYS A 150 -18.40 18.29 0.27
N GLY A 151 -17.59 18.46 1.31
CA GLY A 151 -16.59 19.52 1.40
C GLY A 151 -15.60 19.44 0.24
N GLN A 152 -15.07 18.25 -0.05
CA GLN A 152 -14.15 18.05 -1.18
C GLN A 152 -14.81 18.29 -2.54
N ASP A 153 -16.09 17.97 -2.73
CA ASP A 153 -16.85 18.31 -3.95
C ASP A 153 -16.94 19.83 -4.14
N THR A 154 -17.27 20.55 -3.07
CA THR A 154 -17.29 22.01 -3.07
C THR A 154 -15.91 22.58 -3.37
N PHE A 155 -14.87 22.05 -2.72
CA PHE A 155 -13.48 22.47 -2.92
C PHE A 155 -13.03 22.23 -4.37
N TRP A 156 -13.30 21.04 -4.92
CA TRP A 156 -13.02 20.69 -6.30
C TRP A 156 -13.73 21.60 -7.28
N LYS A 157 -15.01 21.90 -7.06
CA LYS A 157 -15.78 22.76 -7.96
C LYS A 157 -15.32 24.22 -7.93
N VAL A 158 -14.88 24.72 -6.77
CA VAL A 158 -14.44 26.11 -6.61
C VAL A 158 -13.00 26.33 -7.07
N TRP A 159 -12.11 25.36 -6.86
CA TRP A 159 -10.66 25.56 -7.04
C TRP A 159 -10.01 24.69 -8.11
N TYR A 160 -10.70 23.66 -8.60
CA TYR A 160 -10.16 22.70 -9.56
C TYR A 160 -10.97 22.69 -10.87
N ASP A 161 -12.19 22.14 -10.90
CA ASP A 161 -13.06 22.12 -12.08
C ASP A 161 -14.08 23.28 -12.05
N THR A 162 -13.59 24.49 -12.25
CA THR A 162 -14.38 25.72 -12.11
C THR A 162 -15.45 25.91 -13.17
N HIS A 163 -15.29 25.35 -14.38
CA HIS A 163 -16.14 25.71 -15.52
C HIS A 163 -16.87 24.55 -16.21
N ARG A 164 -16.42 23.29 -16.08
CA ARG A 164 -16.96 22.20 -16.91
C ARG A 164 -18.12 21.46 -16.26
N ARG A 165 -17.95 21.08 -14.99
CA ARG A 165 -18.86 20.17 -14.27
C ARG A 165 -19.66 20.87 -13.18
N GLN A 166 -20.59 20.17 -12.52
CA GLN A 166 -21.50 20.76 -11.53
C GLN A 166 -21.17 20.32 -10.10
N TYR A 167 -21.66 21.08 -9.11
CA TYR A 167 -21.64 20.65 -7.71
C TYR A 167 -22.40 19.31 -7.58
N GLY A 168 -21.83 18.38 -6.81
CA GLY A 168 -22.35 17.03 -6.58
C GLY A 168 -21.82 15.97 -7.55
N ASP A 169 -21.21 16.36 -8.68
CA ASP A 169 -20.64 15.38 -9.63
C ASP A 169 -19.45 14.64 -9.00
N PHE A 170 -18.54 15.36 -8.34
CA PHE A 170 -17.38 14.78 -7.68
C PHE A 170 -17.83 13.88 -6.53
N GLU A 171 -18.76 14.35 -5.69
CA GLU A 171 -19.32 13.53 -4.61
C GLU A 171 -19.88 12.21 -5.15
N LYS A 172 -20.70 12.26 -6.21
CA LYS A 172 -21.31 11.07 -6.81
C LYS A 172 -20.27 10.06 -7.28
N TRP A 173 -19.24 10.50 -7.99
CA TRP A 173 -18.20 9.60 -8.50
C TRP A 173 -17.31 9.05 -7.40
N VAL A 174 -16.92 9.89 -6.44
CA VAL A 174 -16.10 9.45 -5.31
C VAL A 174 -16.85 8.46 -4.43
N ARG A 175 -18.17 8.62 -4.22
CA ARG A 175 -18.97 7.61 -3.50
C ARG A 175 -18.91 6.23 -4.17
N HIS A 176 -18.98 6.17 -5.50
CA HIS A 176 -18.80 4.91 -6.23
C HIS A 176 -17.40 4.32 -6.01
N LEU A 177 -16.35 5.14 -6.07
CA LEU A 177 -14.98 4.71 -5.78
C LEU A 177 -14.84 4.13 -4.36
N LEU A 178 -15.41 4.80 -3.35
CA LEU A 178 -15.36 4.31 -1.97
C LEU A 178 -16.14 3.01 -1.78
N GLU A 179 -17.24 2.83 -2.50
CA GLU A 179 -17.98 1.56 -2.50
C GLU A 179 -17.16 0.42 -3.10
N GLU A 180 -16.43 0.66 -4.20
CA GLU A 180 -15.47 -0.31 -4.75
C GLU A 180 -14.39 -0.68 -3.73
N ASP A 181 -13.82 0.32 -3.06
CA ASP A 181 -12.78 0.12 -2.05
C ASP A 181 -13.30 -0.61 -0.79
N MET A 182 -14.61 -0.57 -0.52
CA MET A 182 -15.26 -1.27 0.58
C MET A 182 -15.84 -2.64 0.21
N ARG A 183 -15.66 -3.11 -1.04
CA ARG A 183 -16.06 -4.47 -1.41
C ARG A 183 -15.26 -5.51 -0.62
N THR A 184 -15.90 -6.64 -0.34
CA THR A 184 -15.23 -7.80 0.24
C THR A 184 -14.13 -8.27 -0.69
N VAL A 185 -12.94 -8.54 -0.14
CA VAL A 185 -11.87 -9.23 -0.86
C VAL A 185 -11.53 -10.50 -0.09
N GLY A 186 -11.10 -11.54 -0.79
CA GLY A 186 -10.45 -12.66 -0.13
C GLY A 186 -9.08 -12.24 0.40
N GLY A 187 -8.40 -13.16 1.06
CA GLY A 187 -7.10 -12.95 1.67
C GLY A 187 -7.13 -13.27 3.16
N LYS A 188 -6.15 -14.07 3.57
CA LYS A 188 -5.96 -14.47 4.96
C LYS A 188 -5.47 -13.26 5.76
N ILE A 189 -6.18 -12.93 6.83
CA ILE A 189 -5.79 -11.91 7.80
C ILE A 189 -6.45 -12.21 9.14
N ASP A 190 -5.74 -11.93 10.22
CA ASP A 190 -6.27 -11.93 11.57
C ASP A 190 -6.33 -10.49 12.06
N THR A 191 -7.52 -9.98 12.43
CA THR A 191 -7.66 -8.59 12.85
C THR A 191 -8.47 -8.42 14.12
N MET A 192 -7.98 -7.53 14.98
CA MET A 192 -8.70 -7.06 16.16
C MET A 192 -8.96 -5.57 16.00
N MET A 193 -10.20 -5.16 16.17
CA MET A 193 -10.58 -3.74 16.24
C MET A 193 -10.82 -3.35 17.69
N VAL A 194 -10.22 -2.25 18.15
CA VAL A 194 -10.30 -1.74 19.51
C VAL A 194 -10.96 -0.37 19.46
N MET A 195 -12.14 -0.26 20.07
CA MET A 195 -12.96 0.96 20.04
C MET A 195 -12.97 1.64 21.40
N ASP A 196 -12.67 2.93 21.41
CA ASP A 196 -12.84 3.78 22.58
C ASP A 196 -14.33 3.98 22.91
N GLY A 197 -14.68 3.71 24.17
CA GLY A 197 -15.99 3.94 24.75
C GLY A 197 -15.95 4.95 25.90
N SER A 198 -14.90 5.76 25.99
CA SER A 198 -14.70 6.77 27.03
C SER A 198 -15.82 7.82 27.08
N GLY A 199 -15.86 8.55 28.20
CA GLY A 199 -16.84 9.58 28.49
C GLY A 199 -16.63 10.90 27.74
N SER A 200 -15.51 11.06 27.00
CA SER A 200 -15.33 12.17 26.05
C SER A 200 -16.22 12.03 24.81
N ILE A 201 -16.61 10.80 24.48
CA ILE A 201 -17.48 10.45 23.38
C ILE A 201 -18.94 10.52 23.86
N THR A 202 -19.87 10.99 23.05
CA THR A 202 -21.31 10.88 23.38
C THR A 202 -21.87 9.53 22.95
N GLU A 203 -22.98 9.08 23.54
CA GLU A 203 -23.63 7.83 23.11
C GLU A 203 -23.96 7.81 21.61
N ILE A 204 -24.39 8.94 21.04
CA ILE A 204 -24.71 9.09 19.61
C ILE A 204 -23.44 8.86 18.77
N TYR A 205 -22.33 9.50 19.14
CA TYR A 205 -21.05 9.36 18.44
C TYR A 205 -20.47 7.95 18.58
N PHE A 206 -20.61 7.33 19.75
CA PHE A 206 -20.23 5.94 19.95
C PHE A 206 -21.01 5.01 19.01
N GLN A 207 -22.32 5.21 18.86
CA GLN A 207 -23.12 4.43 17.90
C GLN A 207 -22.71 4.63 16.45
N LEU A 208 -22.41 5.88 16.02
CA LEU A 208 -21.88 6.13 14.67
C LEU A 208 -20.56 5.42 14.41
N ALA A 209 -19.69 5.32 15.43
CA ALA A 209 -18.46 4.55 15.33
C ALA A 209 -18.73 3.05 15.21
N LEU A 210 -19.60 2.48 16.06
CA LEU A 210 -19.97 1.06 15.97
C LEU A 210 -20.56 0.71 14.60
N ASP A 211 -21.40 1.57 14.02
CA ASP A 211 -21.94 1.37 12.68
C ASP A 211 -20.84 1.39 11.60
N SER A 212 -19.87 2.28 11.74
CA SER A 212 -18.73 2.38 10.83
C SER A 212 -17.81 1.16 10.93
N LEU A 213 -17.54 0.67 12.14
CA LEU A 213 -16.76 -0.55 12.37
C LEU A 213 -17.51 -1.79 11.87
N ALA A 214 -18.82 -1.90 12.09
CA ALA A 214 -19.63 -2.98 11.54
C ALA A 214 -19.59 -2.98 10.00
N ARG A 215 -19.58 -1.80 9.36
CA ARG A 215 -19.36 -1.67 7.91
C ARG A 215 -17.96 -2.10 7.50
N LEU A 216 -16.92 -1.78 8.27
CA LEU A 216 -15.54 -2.19 8.01
C LEU A 216 -15.39 -3.70 7.98
N VAL A 217 -16.05 -4.44 8.87
CA VAL A 217 -16.00 -5.93 8.89
C VAL A 217 -16.37 -6.53 7.53
N ASN A 218 -17.25 -5.88 6.77
CA ASN A 218 -17.74 -6.39 5.49
C ASN A 218 -16.64 -6.51 4.41
N ILE A 219 -15.47 -5.91 4.61
CA ILE A 219 -14.37 -6.04 3.64
C ILE A 219 -13.71 -7.43 3.70
N PHE A 220 -13.91 -8.17 4.79
CA PHE A 220 -13.26 -9.45 5.04
C PHE A 220 -14.15 -10.62 4.63
N ASP A 221 -13.55 -11.61 3.99
CA ASP A 221 -14.16 -12.93 3.87
C ASP A 221 -13.90 -13.73 5.16
N LEU A 222 -14.93 -13.95 5.98
CA LEU A 222 -14.83 -14.65 7.26
C LEU A 222 -14.51 -16.15 7.12
N GLN A 223 -14.45 -16.70 5.91
CA GLN A 223 -13.92 -18.05 5.67
C GLN A 223 -12.39 -18.08 5.65
N GLU A 224 -11.75 -16.94 5.35
CA GLU A 224 -10.30 -16.81 5.21
C GLU A 224 -9.68 -15.97 6.34
N ALA A 225 -10.45 -15.00 6.84
CA ALA A 225 -10.05 -14.04 7.86
C ALA A 225 -10.71 -14.31 9.21
N ASN A 226 -9.99 -14.04 10.30
CA ASN A 226 -10.56 -13.96 11.64
C ASN A 226 -10.69 -12.50 12.06
N VAL A 227 -11.84 -12.13 12.61
CA VAL A 227 -12.15 -10.76 13.04
C VAL A 227 -12.69 -10.78 14.46
N GLY A 228 -12.02 -10.09 15.36
CA GLY A 228 -12.48 -9.83 16.72
C GLY A 228 -12.60 -8.34 17.03
N PHE A 229 -13.17 -8.04 18.18
CA PHE A 229 -13.55 -6.67 18.54
C PHE A 229 -13.50 -6.45 20.05
N VAL A 230 -13.05 -5.27 20.46
CA VAL A 230 -12.95 -4.86 21.87
C VAL A 230 -13.53 -3.45 22.03
N VAL A 231 -14.28 -3.24 23.11
CA VAL A 231 -14.60 -1.90 23.62
C VAL A 231 -13.85 -1.67 24.92
N TYR A 232 -13.18 -0.53 25.04
CA TYR A 232 -12.49 -0.13 26.26
C TYR A 232 -12.99 1.22 26.79
N SER A 233 -12.74 1.45 28.07
CA SER A 233 -12.76 2.77 28.71
C SER A 233 -11.67 2.78 29.77
N LEU A 234 -11.98 2.79 31.08
CA LEU A 234 -10.98 2.46 32.12
C LEU A 234 -10.58 0.98 32.08
N GLU A 235 -11.53 0.14 31.69
CA GLU A 235 -11.41 -1.31 31.60
C GLU A 235 -12.05 -1.78 30.28
N VAL A 236 -11.78 -3.02 29.89
CA VAL A 236 -12.46 -3.66 28.76
C VAL A 236 -13.87 -4.05 29.18
N THR A 237 -14.88 -3.51 28.49
CA THR A 237 -16.30 -3.76 28.81
C THR A 237 -16.96 -4.71 27.83
N LYS A 238 -16.34 -4.94 26.67
CA LYS A 238 -16.78 -5.95 25.71
C LYS A 238 -15.60 -6.54 24.96
N LEU A 239 -15.66 -7.85 24.75
CA LEU A 239 -14.73 -8.62 23.95
C LEU A 239 -15.53 -9.60 23.07
N ILE A 240 -15.36 -9.48 21.77
CA ILE A 240 -15.67 -10.52 20.79
C ILE A 240 -14.32 -11.19 20.48
N PRO A 241 -14.13 -12.47 20.86
CA PRO A 241 -12.87 -13.18 20.64
C PRO A 241 -12.45 -13.15 19.17
N LEU A 242 -11.14 -13.15 18.90
CA LEU A 242 -10.63 -13.20 17.52
C LEU A 242 -11.08 -14.47 16.80
N MET A 243 -10.97 -15.60 17.49
CA MET A 243 -11.47 -16.89 17.02
C MET A 243 -12.89 -17.08 17.54
N ASN A 244 -13.87 -16.72 16.72
CA ASN A 244 -15.29 -16.92 16.97
C ASN A 244 -15.95 -17.58 15.75
N ASP A 245 -17.19 -18.06 15.93
CA ASP A 245 -17.99 -18.74 14.91
C ASP A 245 -19.17 -17.90 14.40
N LEU A 246 -19.11 -16.58 14.62
CA LEU A 246 -20.19 -15.68 14.23
C LEU A 246 -20.26 -15.54 12.70
N THR A 247 -21.47 -15.60 12.17
CA THR A 247 -21.73 -15.15 10.80
C THR A 247 -21.48 -13.64 10.67
N MET A 248 -21.27 -13.15 9.44
CA MET A 248 -21.10 -11.71 9.17
C MET A 248 -22.21 -10.86 9.82
N SER A 249 -23.48 -11.29 9.68
CA SER A 249 -24.61 -10.59 10.29
C SER A 249 -24.54 -10.56 11.82
N GLN A 250 -24.20 -11.69 12.45
CA GLN A 250 -24.10 -11.78 13.91
C GLN A 250 -22.93 -10.97 14.46
N LEU A 251 -21.78 -10.97 13.77
CA LEU A 251 -20.62 -10.17 14.14
C LEU A 251 -20.94 -8.68 14.08
N GLN A 252 -21.53 -8.22 12.97
CA GLN A 252 -21.96 -6.83 12.81
C GLN A 252 -23.00 -6.41 13.84
N GLU A 253 -24.01 -7.26 14.08
CA GLU A 253 -25.03 -7.01 15.09
C GLU A 253 -24.43 -6.94 16.50
N SER A 254 -23.49 -7.85 16.82
CA SER A 254 -22.79 -7.83 18.10
C SER A 254 -21.99 -6.54 18.27
N ILE A 255 -21.27 -6.09 17.24
CA ILE A 255 -20.55 -4.80 17.27
C ILE A 255 -21.53 -3.66 17.56
N ARG A 256 -22.62 -3.52 16.80
CA ARG A 256 -23.62 -2.46 16.98
C ARG A 256 -24.30 -2.44 18.35
N LYS A 257 -24.55 -3.62 18.94
CA LYS A 257 -25.20 -3.75 20.25
C LYS A 257 -24.26 -3.53 21.44
N SER A 258 -23.04 -3.05 21.20
CA SER A 258 -22.10 -2.76 22.29
C SER A 258 -22.58 -1.59 23.12
N GLN A 259 -22.51 -1.71 24.45
CA GLN A 259 -22.95 -0.66 25.37
C GLN A 259 -21.85 0.38 25.54
N TRP A 260 -22.22 1.66 25.57
CA TRP A 260 -21.30 2.77 25.82
C TRP A 260 -20.94 2.85 27.30
N PRO A 261 -19.67 2.63 27.69
CA PRO A 261 -19.28 2.54 29.10
C PRO A 261 -19.05 3.90 29.78
N ALA A 262 -18.73 4.96 29.01
CA ALA A 262 -18.66 6.36 29.47
C ALA A 262 -17.72 6.66 30.67
N LYS A 263 -16.63 5.89 30.82
CA LYS A 263 -15.61 6.10 31.88
C LYS A 263 -14.37 6.83 31.32
N GLY A 264 -13.22 6.74 31.99
CA GLY A 264 -11.94 7.26 31.47
C GLY A 264 -11.42 6.53 30.22
N THR A 265 -10.22 6.90 29.78
CA THR A 265 -9.62 6.44 28.51
C THR A 265 -8.31 5.67 28.80
N ASN A 266 -8.37 4.34 28.80
CA ASN A 266 -7.23 3.43 28.98
C ASN A 266 -7.00 2.64 27.69
N THR A 267 -6.45 3.32 26.68
CA THR A 267 -6.19 2.76 25.34
C THR A 267 -5.29 1.53 25.40
N ALA A 268 -4.28 1.54 26.28
CA ALA A 268 -3.38 0.40 26.47
C ALA A 268 -4.11 -0.87 26.93
N ALA A 269 -5.11 -0.77 27.82
CA ALA A 269 -5.89 -1.93 28.26
C ALA A 269 -6.68 -2.58 27.11
N GLY A 270 -7.29 -1.77 26.24
CA GLY A 270 -7.97 -2.28 25.04
C GLY A 270 -7.00 -2.98 24.09
N MET A 271 -5.83 -2.40 23.86
CA MET A 271 -4.77 -2.99 23.03
C MET A 271 -4.24 -4.30 23.61
N PHE A 272 -3.95 -4.37 24.92
CA PHE A 272 -3.47 -5.60 25.55
C PHE A 272 -4.48 -6.74 25.46
N ALA A 273 -5.77 -6.47 25.67
CA ALA A 273 -6.81 -7.49 25.50
C ALA A 273 -6.87 -8.01 24.05
N ALA A 274 -6.70 -7.14 23.06
CA ALA A 274 -6.60 -7.58 21.67
C ALA A 274 -5.31 -8.37 21.38
N ILE A 275 -4.17 -7.96 21.94
CA ILE A 275 -2.89 -8.68 21.84
C ILE A 275 -3.01 -10.09 22.43
N ASP A 276 -3.74 -10.25 23.54
CA ASP A 276 -4.01 -11.55 24.15
C ASP A 276 -4.82 -12.49 23.23
N GLU A 277 -5.75 -11.96 22.43
CA GLU A 277 -6.47 -12.77 21.45
C GLU A 277 -5.54 -13.29 20.34
N PHE A 278 -4.60 -12.48 19.86
CA PHE A 278 -3.63 -12.94 18.86
C PHE A 278 -2.72 -14.07 19.37
N ARG A 279 -2.47 -14.14 20.69
CA ARG A 279 -1.69 -15.23 21.30
C ARG A 279 -2.40 -16.58 21.23
N LYS A 280 -3.74 -16.56 21.14
CA LYS A 280 -4.59 -17.77 21.06
C LYS A 280 -4.64 -18.38 19.67
N LEU A 281 -4.15 -17.68 18.64
CA LEU A 281 -4.07 -18.21 17.27
C LEU A 281 -3.24 -19.48 17.22
N SER A 282 -3.66 -20.42 16.37
CA SER A 282 -2.94 -21.67 16.15
C SER A 282 -1.54 -21.43 15.58
N ASP A 283 -0.61 -22.31 15.93
CA ASP A 283 0.76 -22.21 15.40
C ASP A 283 0.81 -22.37 13.88
N ALA A 284 -0.11 -23.14 13.30
CA ALA A 284 -0.25 -23.25 11.85
C ALA A 284 -0.51 -21.89 11.17
N ARG A 285 -1.37 -21.02 11.73
CA ARG A 285 -1.60 -19.67 11.18
C ARG A 285 -0.36 -18.80 11.29
N LYS A 286 0.36 -18.88 12.42
CA LYS A 286 1.62 -18.15 12.63
C LYS A 286 2.70 -18.63 11.66
N GLU A 287 2.81 -19.93 11.41
CA GLU A 287 3.79 -20.52 10.49
C GLU A 287 3.52 -20.19 9.03
N MET A 288 2.25 -20.07 8.64
CA MET A 288 1.85 -19.55 7.32
C MET A 288 2.18 -18.05 7.16
N GLY A 289 2.52 -17.35 8.24
CA GLY A 289 2.83 -15.92 8.22
C GLY A 289 1.61 -15.04 7.99
N ILE A 290 0.42 -15.50 8.38
CA ILE A 290 -0.83 -14.73 8.19
C ILE A 290 -0.69 -13.36 8.89
N PRO A 291 -1.03 -12.25 8.20
CA PRO A 291 -0.99 -10.92 8.79
C PRO A 291 -1.84 -10.81 10.05
N ARG A 292 -1.30 -10.15 11.07
CA ARG A 292 -2.02 -9.81 12.30
C ARG A 292 -2.12 -8.29 12.41
N LEU A 293 -3.33 -7.75 12.32
CA LEU A 293 -3.60 -6.32 12.28
C LEU A 293 -4.46 -5.89 13.47
N LEU A 294 -3.90 -5.05 14.33
CA LEU A 294 -4.60 -4.38 15.42
C LEU A 294 -5.01 -2.98 14.97
N VAL A 295 -6.31 -2.70 14.86
CA VAL A 295 -6.84 -1.39 14.50
C VAL A 295 -7.42 -0.71 15.75
N VAL A 296 -6.90 0.45 16.11
CA VAL A 296 -7.27 1.20 17.31
C VAL A 296 -7.99 2.48 16.92
N PHE A 297 -9.17 2.71 17.50
CA PHE A 297 -9.98 3.90 17.34
C PHE A 297 -10.02 4.66 18.67
N THR A 298 -9.65 5.95 18.65
CA THR A 298 -9.62 6.80 19.85
C THR A 298 -10.00 8.25 19.52
N ASP A 299 -10.63 8.94 20.46
CA ASP A 299 -11.09 10.33 20.30
C ASP A 299 -10.24 11.37 21.07
N GLY A 300 -9.30 10.88 21.87
CA GLY A 300 -8.52 11.70 22.77
C GLY A 300 -7.27 11.00 23.29
N LYS A 301 -6.63 11.69 24.23
CA LYS A 301 -5.42 11.25 24.92
C LYS A 301 -5.77 10.19 25.98
N HIS A 302 -4.93 9.17 26.13
CA HIS A 302 -5.02 8.28 27.28
C HIS A 302 -4.99 9.09 28.60
N THR A 303 -5.82 8.66 29.56
CA THR A 303 -5.93 9.33 30.88
C THR A 303 -5.25 8.54 32.00
N VAL A 304 -4.79 7.32 31.72
CA VAL A 304 -4.21 6.38 32.69
C VAL A 304 -3.03 5.66 32.07
N GLU A 305 -1.96 5.48 32.85
CA GLU A 305 -0.80 4.66 32.48
C GLU A 305 -1.17 3.15 32.37
N PRO A 306 -0.45 2.37 31.55
CA PRO A 306 0.69 2.79 30.73
C PRO A 306 0.26 3.54 29.46
N ASP A 307 1.15 4.37 28.95
CA ASP A 307 1.05 4.93 27.60
C ASP A 307 0.78 3.82 26.54
N PRO A 308 -0.15 4.03 25.60
CA PRO A 308 -0.50 3.00 24.62
C PRO A 308 0.63 2.65 23.64
N GLY A 309 1.66 3.49 23.51
CA GLY A 309 2.89 3.15 22.80
C GLY A 309 3.59 1.92 23.38
N VAL A 310 3.48 1.66 24.70
CA VAL A 310 4.02 0.44 25.33
C VAL A 310 3.30 -0.80 24.80
N ALA A 311 1.98 -0.74 24.64
CA ALA A 311 1.21 -1.84 24.06
C ALA A 311 1.54 -2.02 22.57
N ALA A 312 1.76 -0.92 21.82
CA ALA A 312 2.19 -0.96 20.43
C ALA A 312 3.56 -1.66 20.28
N GLU A 313 4.53 -1.35 21.13
CA GLU A 313 5.84 -2.03 21.12
C GLU A 313 5.72 -3.54 21.41
N VAL A 314 4.84 -3.93 22.34
CA VAL A 314 4.57 -5.34 22.63
C VAL A 314 3.91 -6.03 21.43
N ALA A 315 2.98 -5.35 20.76
CA ALA A 315 2.35 -5.84 19.53
C ALA A 315 3.41 -6.04 18.43
N ALA A 316 4.26 -5.04 18.18
CA ALA A 316 5.31 -5.07 17.16
C ALA A 316 6.32 -6.21 17.42
N LYS A 317 6.79 -6.37 18.66
CA LYS A 317 7.66 -7.51 19.07
C LYS A 317 6.99 -8.86 18.87
N SER A 318 5.66 -8.91 18.88
CA SER A 318 4.89 -10.12 18.62
C SER A 318 4.57 -10.32 17.13
N GLY A 319 5.03 -9.43 16.23
CA GLY A 319 4.73 -9.45 14.80
C GLY A 319 3.28 -9.04 14.47
N ILE A 320 2.67 -8.21 15.30
CA ILE A 320 1.34 -7.62 15.09
C ILE A 320 1.54 -6.20 14.60
N ILE A 321 0.91 -5.86 13.48
CA ILE A 321 0.91 -4.53 12.90
C ILE A 321 -0.18 -3.72 13.56
N THR A 322 0.13 -2.51 14.02
CA THR A 322 -0.81 -1.61 14.66
C THR A 322 -1.19 -0.46 13.73
N CYS A 323 -2.49 -0.15 13.70
CA CYS A 323 -3.07 0.93 12.92
C CYS A 323 -3.91 1.80 13.85
N ALA A 324 -3.78 3.12 13.75
CA ALA A 324 -4.45 4.06 14.62
C ALA A 324 -5.34 5.01 13.82
N LEU A 325 -6.59 5.19 14.26
CA LEU A 325 -7.50 6.19 13.73
C LEU A 325 -7.95 7.13 14.86
N GLY A 326 -7.52 8.39 14.76
CA GLY A 326 -8.03 9.47 15.60
C GLY A 326 -9.36 10.01 15.09
N ILE A 327 -10.30 10.24 16.00
CA ILE A 327 -11.60 10.85 15.68
C ILE A 327 -11.75 12.16 16.45
N GLY A 328 -11.84 13.28 15.74
CA GLY A 328 -12.09 14.58 16.33
C GLY A 328 -10.85 15.42 16.60
N PRO A 329 -11.04 16.69 16.97
CA PRO A 329 -9.96 17.67 17.10
C PRO A 329 -9.12 17.51 18.37
N LYS A 330 -9.55 16.68 19.33
CA LYS A 330 -8.87 16.49 20.62
C LYS A 330 -7.82 15.38 20.60
N VAL A 331 -7.61 14.76 19.44
CA VAL A 331 -6.70 13.64 19.31
C VAL A 331 -5.25 14.11 19.40
N ASP A 332 -4.47 13.40 20.22
CA ASP A 332 -3.02 13.58 20.31
C ASP A 332 -2.34 12.84 19.14
N ASN A 333 -1.83 13.61 18.17
CA ASN A 333 -1.19 13.06 16.97
C ASN A 333 0.11 12.29 17.26
N GLU A 334 0.82 12.63 18.34
CA GLU A 334 2.03 11.91 18.75
C GLU A 334 1.67 10.59 19.42
N GLU A 335 0.61 10.57 20.24
CA GLU A 335 0.07 9.32 20.78
C GLU A 335 -0.42 8.38 19.67
N LEU A 336 -1.21 8.88 18.71
CA LEU A 336 -1.63 8.06 17.57
C LEU A 336 -0.45 7.49 16.78
N LEU A 337 0.58 8.31 16.55
CA LEU A 337 1.77 7.87 15.82
C LEU A 337 2.48 6.77 16.60
N ARG A 338 2.57 6.87 17.93
CA ARG A 338 3.12 5.82 18.80
C ARG A 338 2.25 4.56 18.83
N ILE A 339 0.92 4.69 18.82
CA ILE A 339 0.00 3.54 18.65
C ILE A 339 0.27 2.83 17.32
N ALA A 340 0.48 3.58 16.24
CA ALA A 340 0.88 3.07 14.93
C ALA A 340 2.36 2.66 14.85
N ASN A 341 3.05 2.47 15.98
CA ASN A 341 4.46 2.07 16.07
C ASN A 341 5.41 2.99 15.27
N ASN A 342 5.12 4.29 15.25
CA ASN A 342 5.80 5.34 14.49
C ASN A 342 5.75 5.20 12.96
N GLU A 343 4.85 4.36 12.44
CA GLU A 343 4.58 4.23 11.01
C GLU A 343 3.44 5.19 10.61
N SER A 344 3.79 6.35 10.06
CA SER A 344 2.81 7.36 9.63
C SER A 344 1.78 6.84 8.63
N ASP A 345 2.19 5.84 7.84
CA ASP A 345 1.39 5.09 6.89
C ASP A 345 0.17 4.39 7.53
N PHE A 346 0.27 4.02 8.80
CA PHE A 346 -0.78 3.34 9.58
C PHE A 346 -1.48 4.29 10.57
N LYS A 347 -1.23 5.60 10.45
CA LYS A 347 -1.85 6.65 11.27
C LYS A 347 -2.83 7.45 10.45
N PHE A 348 -4.09 7.46 10.87
CA PHE A 348 -5.17 8.16 10.20
C PHE A 348 -5.89 9.10 11.17
N ASN A 349 -6.54 10.12 10.62
CA ASN A 349 -7.37 11.07 11.37
C ASN A 349 -8.65 11.36 10.60
N THR A 350 -9.72 11.61 11.33
CA THR A 350 -10.99 12.12 10.82
C THR A 350 -11.47 13.23 11.74
N ASP A 351 -12.07 14.28 11.20
CA ASP A 351 -12.40 15.49 11.98
C ASP A 351 -13.66 15.28 12.84
N SER A 352 -14.51 14.30 12.51
CA SER A 352 -15.71 13.98 13.28
C SER A 352 -16.16 12.52 13.14
N TYR A 353 -17.12 12.12 13.98
CA TYR A 353 -17.73 10.80 13.94
C TYR A 353 -18.66 10.61 12.72
N GLU A 354 -19.19 11.69 12.18
CA GLU A 354 -19.99 11.68 10.96
C GLU A 354 -19.12 11.39 9.73
N THR A 355 -17.91 11.97 9.66
CA THR A 355 -16.97 11.76 8.55
C THR A 355 -16.26 10.41 8.63
N LEU A 356 -16.24 9.78 9.81
CA LEU A 356 -15.68 8.43 10.03
C LEU A 356 -16.21 7.40 9.04
N ARG A 357 -17.51 7.43 8.70
CA ARG A 357 -18.10 6.50 7.73
C ARG A 357 -17.41 6.58 6.36
N GLU A 358 -16.95 7.75 5.97
CA GLU A 358 -16.26 7.98 4.70
C GLU A 358 -14.77 7.64 4.85
N GLN A 359 -14.16 7.96 5.99
CA GLN A 359 -12.73 7.75 6.25
C GLN A 359 -12.35 6.31 6.61
N ILE A 360 -13.30 5.48 7.02
CA ILE A 360 -13.07 4.04 7.30
C ILE A 360 -12.51 3.29 6.08
N VAL A 361 -12.70 3.84 4.87
CA VAL A 361 -12.14 3.32 3.62
C VAL A 361 -10.61 3.32 3.61
N LEU A 362 -9.97 4.24 4.33
CA LEU A 362 -8.51 4.31 4.43
C LEU A 362 -7.96 3.10 5.20
N ILE A 363 -8.65 2.73 6.29
CA ILE A 363 -8.36 1.51 7.04
C ILE A 363 -8.61 0.27 6.18
N ALA A 364 -9.72 0.25 5.44
CA ALA A 364 -10.02 -0.86 4.54
C ALA A 364 -8.93 -1.07 3.49
N ARG A 365 -8.51 0.00 2.80
CA ARG A 365 -7.40 -0.05 1.83
C ARG A 365 -6.12 -0.53 2.47
N ARG A 366 -5.77 -0.01 3.66
CA ARG A 366 -4.56 -0.43 4.37
C ARG A 366 -4.62 -1.91 4.75
N ALA A 367 -5.72 -2.38 5.34
CA ALA A 367 -5.92 -3.78 5.74
C ALA A 367 -5.74 -4.76 4.57
N LYS A 368 -6.25 -4.40 3.38
CA LYS A 368 -6.13 -5.21 2.15
C LYS A 368 -4.71 -5.29 1.58
N THR A 369 -3.81 -4.41 2.02
CA THR A 369 -2.42 -4.33 1.54
C THR A 369 -1.40 -4.85 2.54
N VAL A 370 -1.84 -5.29 3.73
CA VAL A 370 -0.94 -5.84 4.74
C VAL A 370 -0.36 -7.16 4.22
N PRO A 371 0.97 -7.29 4.09
CA PRO A 371 1.57 -8.45 3.47
C PRO A 371 1.61 -9.67 4.40
N GLN A 372 1.31 -10.84 3.85
CA GLN A 372 1.62 -12.11 4.50
C GLN A 372 3.14 -12.32 4.51
N THR A 373 3.68 -12.90 5.58
CA THR A 373 5.13 -13.13 5.73
C THR A 373 5.48 -14.63 5.73
N PRO A 374 5.36 -15.32 4.58
CA PRO A 374 5.63 -16.74 4.49
C PRO A 374 7.10 -17.07 4.76
N LYS A 375 7.37 -18.27 5.26
CA LYS A 375 8.73 -18.75 5.51
C LYS A 375 9.37 -19.28 4.23
N LEU A 376 10.70 -19.36 4.21
CA LEU A 376 11.41 -20.09 3.16
C LEU A 376 11.00 -21.57 3.18
N GLY A 377 10.81 -22.14 1.99
CA GLY A 377 10.27 -23.50 1.82
C GLY A 377 8.75 -23.56 1.82
N SER A 378 8.05 -22.46 2.08
CA SER A 378 6.59 -22.43 2.03
C SER A 378 6.06 -22.63 0.62
N GLU A 379 4.96 -23.38 0.55
CA GLU A 379 4.10 -23.47 -0.61
C GLU A 379 2.78 -22.78 -0.27
N ILE A 380 2.40 -21.81 -1.10
CA ILE A 380 1.24 -20.96 -0.90
C ILE A 380 0.27 -21.27 -2.04
N ILE A 381 -0.97 -21.59 -1.68
CA ILE A 381 -2.07 -21.79 -2.61
C ILE A 381 -3.13 -20.75 -2.27
N GLU A 382 -3.53 -19.99 -3.29
CA GLU A 382 -4.54 -18.95 -3.16
C GLU A 382 -5.59 -19.07 -4.26
N THR A 383 -6.78 -18.58 -3.95
CA THR A 383 -7.83 -18.33 -4.92
C THR A 383 -8.17 -16.85 -4.90
N LEU A 384 -8.00 -16.18 -6.04
CA LEU A 384 -8.40 -14.80 -6.26
C LEU A 384 -9.72 -14.83 -7.05
N LYS A 385 -10.79 -14.38 -6.41
CA LYS A 385 -12.18 -14.53 -6.86
C LYS A 385 -12.51 -13.54 -7.96
N GLU A 386 -12.02 -12.31 -7.86
CA GLU A 386 -12.33 -11.21 -8.78
C GLU A 386 -11.14 -10.79 -9.65
N VAL A 387 -11.43 -10.16 -10.80
CA VAL A 387 -10.39 -9.53 -11.64
C VAL A 387 -9.82 -8.31 -10.92
N GLY A 388 -8.49 -8.15 -10.95
CA GLY A 388 -7.78 -7.08 -10.25
C GLY A 388 -7.65 -7.30 -8.73
N GLU A 389 -8.15 -8.41 -8.21
CA GLU A 389 -7.92 -8.79 -6.81
C GLU A 389 -6.43 -9.07 -6.57
N LYS A 390 -5.94 -8.71 -5.37
CA LYS A 390 -4.51 -8.76 -5.03
C LYS A 390 -4.22 -9.52 -3.74
N ARG A 391 -3.03 -10.10 -3.68
CA ARG A 391 -2.43 -10.69 -2.47
C ARG A 391 -1.01 -10.18 -2.30
N TYR A 392 -0.70 -9.66 -1.11
CA TYR A 392 0.60 -9.07 -0.82
C TYR A 392 1.41 -10.02 0.06
N TYR A 393 2.69 -10.14 -0.27
CA TYR A 393 3.65 -10.94 0.49
C TYR A 393 4.91 -10.14 0.75
N ARG A 394 5.52 -10.43 1.88
CA ARG A 394 6.82 -9.90 2.27
C ARG A 394 7.74 -11.04 2.63
N LEU A 395 8.93 -11.03 2.04
CA LEU A 395 9.96 -12.03 2.25
C LEU A 395 11.23 -11.36 2.75
N GLU A 396 11.78 -11.90 3.83
CA GLU A 396 13.14 -11.57 4.23
C GLU A 396 14.12 -12.21 3.24
N MET A 397 15.03 -11.42 2.70
CA MET A 397 15.95 -11.88 1.67
C MET A 397 17.07 -12.75 2.29
N PRO A 398 17.16 -14.05 1.96
CA PRO A 398 18.24 -14.88 2.47
C PRO A 398 19.59 -14.51 1.84
N GLN A 399 20.67 -14.66 2.61
CA GLN A 399 22.05 -14.44 2.13
C GLN A 399 22.47 -15.34 0.96
N SER A 400 21.72 -16.42 0.70
CA SER A 400 21.99 -17.37 -0.38
C SER A 400 21.17 -17.11 -1.65
N GLY A 401 20.29 -16.09 -1.63
CA GLY A 401 19.29 -15.85 -2.66
C GLY A 401 18.09 -16.78 -2.53
N VAL A 402 17.02 -16.43 -3.24
CA VAL A 402 15.75 -17.17 -3.21
C VAL A 402 15.30 -17.48 -4.63
N PHE A 403 14.69 -18.64 -4.80
CA PHE A 403 14.03 -19.03 -6.03
C PHE A 403 12.52 -19.03 -5.81
N ILE A 404 11.78 -18.28 -6.62
CA ILE A 404 10.32 -18.15 -6.49
C ILE A 404 9.66 -18.62 -7.77
N LYS A 405 8.76 -19.58 -7.64
CA LYS A 405 7.98 -20.13 -8.76
C LYS A 405 6.52 -19.79 -8.60
N LEU A 406 5.89 -19.30 -9.66
CA LEU A 406 4.46 -18.98 -9.69
C LEU A 406 3.75 -19.79 -10.78
N VAL A 407 2.83 -20.67 -10.38
CA VAL A 407 2.09 -21.55 -11.29
C VAL A 407 0.61 -21.21 -11.22
N ASN A 408 0.03 -20.83 -12.35
CA ASN A 408 -1.42 -20.71 -12.51
C ASN A 408 -2.01 -22.12 -12.66
N VAL A 409 -2.75 -22.57 -11.64
CA VAL A 409 -3.47 -23.86 -11.66
C VAL A 409 -4.75 -23.72 -12.48
N ARG A 410 -5.45 -22.59 -12.31
CA ARG A 410 -6.65 -22.20 -13.06
C ARG A 410 -6.69 -20.69 -13.22
N GLY A 411 -7.26 -20.21 -14.32
CA GLY A 411 -7.36 -18.77 -14.58
C GLY A 411 -6.00 -18.17 -14.91
N GLU A 412 -5.83 -16.89 -14.62
CA GLU A 412 -4.60 -16.17 -14.90
C GLU A 412 -4.29 -15.21 -13.75
N THR A 413 -3.10 -15.36 -13.16
CA THR A 413 -2.53 -14.46 -12.17
C THR A 413 -1.15 -14.02 -12.63
N ARG A 414 -0.75 -12.80 -12.27
CA ARG A 414 0.60 -12.28 -12.47
C ARG A 414 1.21 -11.88 -11.14
N GLY A 415 2.47 -12.25 -10.92
CA GLY A 415 3.23 -11.87 -9.73
C GLY A 415 4.23 -10.78 -10.07
N TYR A 416 4.18 -9.65 -9.37
CA TYR A 416 5.13 -8.56 -9.49
C TYR A 416 5.94 -8.43 -8.21
N LEU A 417 7.21 -8.10 -8.35
CA LEU A 417 8.15 -8.04 -7.24
C LEU A 417 8.86 -6.69 -7.21
N THR A 418 9.11 -6.16 -6.00
CA THR A 418 9.98 -5.00 -5.77
C THR A 418 10.92 -5.21 -4.59
N PHE A 419 12.02 -4.46 -4.58
CA PHE A 419 12.95 -4.35 -3.44
C PHE A 419 12.84 -2.98 -2.73
N GLY A 420 13.40 -2.88 -1.53
CA GLY A 420 13.72 -1.59 -0.92
C GLY A 420 12.52 -0.76 -0.48
N GLY A 421 11.40 -1.41 -0.12
CA GLY A 421 10.22 -0.74 0.43
C GLY A 421 9.34 0.00 -0.59
N GLU A 422 9.48 -0.32 -1.88
CA GLU A 422 8.47 0.04 -2.89
C GLU A 422 7.28 -0.91 -2.84
N ARG A 423 6.10 -0.45 -3.23
CA ARG A 423 4.90 -1.28 -3.30
C ARG A 423 4.75 -1.85 -4.72
N PRO A 424 4.87 -3.17 -4.91
CA PRO A 424 4.81 -3.76 -6.22
C PRO A 424 3.40 -3.65 -6.79
N SER A 425 3.30 -3.47 -8.11
CA SER A 425 2.04 -3.41 -8.86
C SER A 425 2.30 -3.62 -10.34
N SER A 426 1.25 -3.63 -11.16
CA SER A 426 1.41 -3.62 -12.62
C SER A 426 2.06 -2.34 -13.16
N ALA A 427 2.16 -1.29 -12.33
CA ALA A 427 2.76 0.00 -12.66
C ALA A 427 4.19 0.17 -12.16
N LEU A 428 4.62 -0.62 -11.17
CA LEU A 428 5.92 -0.48 -10.52
C LEU A 428 6.43 -1.86 -10.08
N TYR A 429 7.47 -2.37 -10.73
CA TYR A 429 8.07 -3.67 -10.42
C TYR A 429 9.49 -3.81 -10.94
N ASP A 430 10.33 -4.54 -10.21
CA ASP A 430 11.68 -4.93 -10.63
C ASP A 430 11.64 -6.20 -11.47
N GLU A 431 10.81 -7.17 -11.08
CA GLU A 431 10.73 -8.49 -11.73
C GLU A 431 9.29 -9.02 -11.78
N ILE A 432 9.04 -9.89 -12.76
CA ILE A 432 7.78 -10.65 -12.88
C ILE A 432 8.07 -12.11 -12.52
N LEU A 433 7.22 -12.69 -11.68
CA LEU A 433 7.33 -14.10 -11.30
C LEU A 433 6.84 -15.01 -12.43
N THR A 434 7.59 -16.09 -12.69
CA THR A 434 7.32 -17.03 -13.78
C THR A 434 7.09 -18.47 -13.30
N ALA A 435 6.51 -19.30 -14.18
CA ALA A 435 6.27 -20.71 -13.92
C ALA A 435 7.55 -21.56 -14.01
N ASP A 436 8.54 -21.13 -14.77
CA ASP A 436 9.87 -21.75 -14.80
C ASP A 436 10.68 -21.38 -13.55
N GLY A 437 10.30 -20.28 -12.92
CA GLY A 437 10.80 -19.79 -11.65
C GLY A 437 11.83 -18.68 -11.84
N THR A 438 11.81 -17.74 -10.90
CA THR A 438 12.59 -16.52 -10.91
C THR A 438 13.65 -16.63 -9.81
N PHE A 439 14.93 -16.70 -10.20
CA PHE A 439 16.03 -16.67 -9.24
C PHE A 439 16.35 -15.22 -8.86
N ILE A 440 16.42 -14.99 -7.56
CA ILE A 440 16.67 -13.68 -6.99
C ILE A 440 17.98 -13.76 -6.19
N PRO A 441 19.08 -13.18 -6.70
CA PRO A 441 20.36 -13.22 -6.02
C PRO A 441 20.35 -12.37 -4.73
N PRO A 442 21.16 -12.74 -3.72
CA PRO A 442 21.26 -12.00 -2.46
C PRO A 442 21.76 -10.55 -2.64
N SER A 443 22.42 -10.26 -3.75
CA SER A 443 23.00 -8.96 -4.08
C SER A 443 22.13 -8.08 -4.97
N HIS A 444 20.81 -8.31 -5.08
CA HIS A 444 19.89 -7.27 -5.57
C HIS A 444 19.79 -6.14 -4.52
N ILE A 445 20.92 -5.45 -4.35
CA ILE A 445 21.04 -4.12 -3.82
C ILE A 445 21.13 -3.24 -5.08
N PRO A 446 20.04 -2.65 -5.57
CA PRO A 446 20.19 -1.54 -6.48
C PRO A 446 21.01 -0.50 -5.72
N SER A 447 22.24 -0.26 -6.16
CA SER A 447 22.99 0.92 -5.75
C SER A 447 22.18 2.12 -6.21
N ARG A 448 21.28 2.64 -5.35
CA ARG A 448 20.68 3.94 -5.52
C ARG A 448 21.81 4.94 -5.36
N VAL A 449 22.41 5.33 -6.47
CA VAL A 449 23.11 6.61 -6.56
C VAL A 449 22.01 7.65 -6.31
N SER A 450 21.93 8.16 -5.08
CA SER A 450 21.43 9.52 -4.92
C SER A 450 22.35 10.38 -5.78
N SER A 451 21.77 11.09 -6.74
CA SER A 451 22.48 12.14 -7.44
C SER A 451 22.84 13.20 -6.42
N GLY A 452 24.04 13.06 -5.83
CA GLY A 452 24.65 14.07 -4.96
C GLY A 452 24.95 13.60 -3.55
N GLU A 453 25.92 12.69 -3.38
CA GLU A 453 26.76 12.69 -2.17
C GLU A 453 28.09 11.97 -2.43
N VAL A 454 29.12 12.75 -2.79
CA VAL A 454 30.51 12.33 -2.59
C VAL A 454 30.93 12.83 -1.22
N ARG A 455 30.91 11.95 -0.21
CA ARG A 455 31.74 12.11 0.98
C ARG A 455 32.45 10.80 1.30
N GLN A 456 33.73 10.96 1.61
CA GLN A 456 34.73 9.92 1.71
C GLN A 456 34.45 8.93 2.85
N ARG A 457 34.88 7.68 2.62
CA ARG A 457 34.89 6.55 3.55
C ARG A 457 35.54 6.88 4.89
N GLN A 458 34.89 6.47 5.98
CA GLN A 458 35.55 5.81 7.12
C GLN A 458 34.50 5.03 7.95
N ASP A 459 34.81 3.74 8.17
CA ASP A 459 34.23 2.77 9.11
C ASP A 459 32.69 2.71 9.28
N VAL A 460 32.07 1.73 8.62
CA VAL A 460 30.69 1.30 8.92
C VAL A 460 30.65 -0.21 9.15
N SER A 461 30.04 -0.56 10.28
CA SER A 461 29.63 -1.89 10.75
C SER A 461 29.05 -2.80 9.64
N LEU A 462 29.30 -4.10 9.78
CA LEU A 462 28.81 -5.21 8.94
C LEU A 462 27.32 -5.56 9.16
N ASP A 463 26.47 -4.58 9.46
CA ASP A 463 25.02 -4.74 9.53
C ASP A 463 24.37 -4.04 8.34
N ALA A 464 24.40 -4.70 7.18
CA ALA A 464 23.58 -4.26 6.06
C ALA A 464 22.10 -4.40 6.47
N PRO A 465 21.26 -3.36 6.28
CA PRO A 465 19.84 -3.46 6.61
C PRO A 465 19.21 -4.63 5.85
N ASN A 466 18.45 -5.48 6.54
CA ASN A 466 17.62 -6.52 5.90
C ASN A 466 16.74 -5.84 4.84
N ILE A 467 16.99 -6.10 3.57
CA ILE A 467 16.16 -5.56 2.48
C ILE A 467 14.95 -6.48 2.36
N ASP A 468 13.79 -5.97 2.76
CA ASP A 468 12.52 -6.65 2.57
C ASP A 468 12.17 -6.69 1.07
N MET A 469 11.82 -7.87 0.59
CA MET A 469 11.26 -8.09 -0.73
C MET A 469 9.75 -8.09 -0.63
N MET A 470 9.10 -7.33 -1.50
CA MET A 470 7.64 -7.27 -1.58
C MET A 470 7.18 -7.95 -2.86
N ILE A 471 6.11 -8.75 -2.75
CA ILE A 471 5.47 -9.41 -3.89
C ILE A 471 3.99 -9.07 -3.86
N VAL A 472 3.42 -8.79 -5.03
CA VAL A 472 1.97 -8.80 -5.21
C VAL A 472 1.58 -9.82 -6.27
N LEU A 473 0.61 -10.66 -5.95
CA LEU A 473 -0.11 -11.47 -6.92
C LEU A 473 -1.37 -10.72 -7.32
N GLU A 474 -1.59 -10.53 -8.61
CA GLU A 474 -2.76 -9.86 -9.17
C GLU A 474 -3.51 -10.81 -10.11
N SER A 475 -4.82 -10.93 -9.89
CA SER A 475 -5.67 -11.75 -10.74
C SER A 475 -6.05 -11.02 -12.03
N LEU A 476 -5.88 -11.69 -13.17
CA LEU A 476 -6.28 -11.19 -14.50
C LEU A 476 -7.57 -11.86 -15.00
N ALA A 477 -8.08 -12.86 -14.27
CA ALA A 477 -9.35 -13.54 -14.52
C ALA A 477 -10.12 -13.81 -13.22
N THR A 478 -11.43 -14.03 -13.28
CA THR A 478 -12.21 -14.42 -12.10
C THR A 478 -11.87 -15.85 -11.65
N ASN A 479 -11.88 -16.12 -10.35
CA ASN A 479 -11.59 -17.43 -9.75
C ASN A 479 -10.26 -18.04 -10.21
N SER A 480 -9.21 -17.21 -10.23
CA SER A 480 -7.86 -17.66 -10.54
C SER A 480 -7.27 -18.39 -9.33
N GLU A 481 -6.79 -19.60 -9.56
CA GLU A 481 -6.12 -20.43 -8.56
C GLU A 481 -4.62 -20.44 -8.88
N VAL A 482 -3.82 -20.05 -7.90
CA VAL A 482 -2.38 -19.85 -8.08
C VAL A 482 -1.61 -20.54 -6.97
N LYS A 483 -0.48 -21.13 -7.36
CA LYS A 483 0.48 -21.76 -6.47
C LYS A 483 1.81 -21.02 -6.54
N MET A 484 2.25 -20.47 -5.42
CA MET A 484 3.56 -19.84 -5.26
C MET A 484 4.46 -20.71 -4.36
N THR A 485 5.63 -21.09 -4.86
CA THR A 485 6.62 -21.87 -4.12
C THR A 485 7.87 -21.04 -3.90
N ILE A 486 8.33 -20.94 -2.65
CA ILE A 486 9.50 -20.15 -2.25
C ILE A 486 10.59 -21.10 -1.78
N VAL A 487 11.69 -21.20 -2.52
CA VAL A 487 12.77 -22.16 -2.24
C VAL A 487 14.05 -21.41 -1.90
N GLY A 488 14.61 -21.69 -0.71
CA GLY A 488 15.94 -21.21 -0.33
C GLY A 488 17.04 -22.05 -0.98
N ASN A 489 18.17 -21.42 -1.32
CA ASN A 489 19.22 -22.05 -2.13
C ASN A 489 19.90 -23.29 -1.47
N GLY A 490 19.68 -23.52 -0.16
CA GLY A 490 20.21 -24.68 0.56
C GLY A 490 19.53 -26.01 0.21
N ALA A 491 18.33 -25.98 -0.37
CA ALA A 491 17.61 -27.18 -0.83
C ALA A 491 17.92 -27.53 -2.30
N THR A 492 18.35 -26.54 -3.07
CA THR A 492 18.63 -26.66 -4.51
C THR A 492 20.01 -27.22 -4.82
N THR A 493 20.94 -27.36 -3.86
CA THR A 493 22.24 -27.98 -4.13
C THR A 493 22.15 -29.45 -4.56
N ALA A 494 21.05 -30.15 -4.25
CA ALA A 494 20.80 -31.51 -4.75
C ALA A 494 20.10 -31.51 -6.12
N ALA A 495 19.08 -30.65 -6.31
CA ALA A 495 18.27 -30.62 -7.53
C ALA A 495 18.98 -29.89 -8.70
N ILE A 496 19.62 -28.75 -8.43
CA ILE A 496 20.38 -27.99 -9.44
C ILE A 496 21.68 -28.74 -9.81
N LYS A 497 22.33 -29.44 -8.86
CA LYS A 497 23.43 -30.34 -9.25
C LYS A 497 22.93 -31.45 -10.17
N ALA A 498 21.76 -32.03 -9.92
CA ALA A 498 21.22 -33.08 -10.78
C ALA A 498 20.90 -32.56 -12.20
N GLU A 499 20.27 -31.39 -12.34
CA GLU A 499 19.93 -30.82 -13.66
C GLU A 499 21.13 -30.26 -14.42
N VAL A 500 22.08 -29.61 -13.73
CA VAL A 500 23.31 -29.10 -14.37
C VAL A 500 24.26 -30.24 -14.75
N ILE A 501 24.33 -31.30 -13.94
CA ILE A 501 25.11 -32.51 -14.30
C ILE A 501 24.44 -33.26 -15.45
N CYS A 502 23.10 -33.39 -15.47
CA CYS A 502 22.38 -34.00 -16.58
C CYS A 502 22.55 -33.23 -17.89
N THR A 503 22.42 -31.90 -17.87
CA THR A 503 22.62 -31.06 -19.07
C THR A 503 24.07 -31.04 -19.54
N ALA A 504 25.05 -31.00 -18.61
CA ALA A 504 26.46 -31.13 -18.96
C ALA A 504 26.80 -32.52 -19.54
N LEU A 505 26.24 -33.60 -18.99
CA LEU A 505 26.41 -34.96 -19.52
C LEU A 505 25.78 -35.12 -20.91
N ILE A 506 24.59 -34.54 -21.14
CA ILE A 506 23.92 -34.56 -22.46
C ILE A 506 24.75 -33.78 -23.49
N LEU A 507 25.32 -32.63 -23.13
CA LEU A 507 26.18 -31.85 -24.02
C LEU A 507 27.50 -32.59 -24.33
N VAL A 508 28.12 -33.22 -23.32
CA VAL A 508 29.34 -34.03 -23.51
C VAL A 508 29.05 -35.27 -24.37
N PHE A 509 27.88 -35.90 -24.22
CA PHE A 509 27.47 -37.02 -25.08
C PHE A 509 27.20 -36.56 -26.52
N ALA A 510 26.49 -35.44 -26.70
CA ALA A 510 26.21 -34.89 -28.02
C ALA A 510 27.47 -34.45 -28.76
N LEU A 511 28.43 -33.81 -28.05
CA LEU A 511 29.73 -33.44 -28.60
C LEU A 511 30.57 -34.67 -28.98
N ASN A 512 30.62 -35.71 -28.14
CA ASN A 512 31.39 -36.92 -28.48
C ASN A 512 30.81 -37.70 -29.68
N VAL A 513 29.48 -37.70 -29.86
CA VAL A 513 28.84 -38.32 -31.04
C VAL A 513 29.10 -37.53 -32.33
N LEU A 514 29.34 -36.22 -32.24
CA LEU A 514 29.69 -35.36 -33.38
C LEU A 514 31.17 -35.46 -33.79
N PHE A 515 32.07 -35.89 -32.90
CA PHE A 515 33.50 -36.09 -33.20
C PHE A 515 33.87 -37.52 -33.63
N LEU A 516 32.92 -38.47 -33.59
CA LEU A 516 33.10 -39.87 -33.98
C LEU A 516 32.47 -40.23 -35.34
N LYS A 517 32.17 -39.23 -36.18
CA LYS A 517 31.69 -39.42 -37.56
C LYS A 517 32.62 -38.82 -38.60
#